data_AF-A0A8B7E5V8-F1
#
_entry.id   AF-A0A8B7E5V8-F1
#
_cell.length_a   1.000
_cell.length_b   1.000
_cell.length_c   1.000
_cell.angle_alpha   90.00
_cell.angle_beta   90.00
_cell.angle_gamma   90.00
#
_symmetry.space_group_name_H-M   'P 1'
#
loop_
_entity.id
_entity.type
_entity.pdbx_description
1 polymer ?
#
loop_
_entity_poly.entity_id
_entity_poly.type
_entity_poly.pdbx_seq_one_letter_code
_entity_poly.pdbx_strand_id
1 'polypeptide(L)'
;MKQLRYIIEPMFIFYYTGLLLQMPVIQQYIYSWYSKEYGLEYHYDTQSNSCHTGKYNSSEMALEKNVQSKVSRFYAGLALCQNIPCIITLLFYGSLSDIVGRKPIMVVTTAMSTIYLIISSITVWLELNIKFIYIGAFFDGLGGSYPGLVMSGTAYLADLTKKDKLSLRLGKLL
;
A
#
# COMPACT_ATOMS: atom_id res chain seq x y z
N MET A 1 14.32 -0.87 29.57
CA MET A 1 14.53 -0.15 28.30
C MET A 1 15.24 -0.94 27.19
N LYS A 2 16.10 -1.95 27.49
CA LYS A 2 16.76 -2.76 26.43
C LYS A 2 15.81 -3.65 25.61
N GLN A 3 14.77 -4.24 26.24
CA GLN A 3 13.80 -5.14 25.59
C GLN A 3 13.02 -4.49 24.44
N LEU A 4 12.62 -3.22 24.59
CA LEU A 4 11.82 -2.48 23.59
C LEU A 4 12.59 -2.11 22.32
N ARG A 5 13.93 -2.14 22.38
CA ARG A 5 14.80 -1.78 21.25
C ARG A 5 14.85 -2.88 20.18
N TYR A 6 14.44 -4.10 20.52
CA TYR A 6 14.42 -5.26 19.62
C TYR A 6 13.07 -5.49 18.94
N ILE A 7 12.00 -4.81 19.37
CA ILE A 7 10.63 -5.07 18.88
C ILE A 7 10.30 -4.28 17.60
N ILE A 8 11.04 -3.19 17.34
CA ILE A 8 10.71 -2.27 16.24
C ILE A 8 11.17 -2.81 14.89
N GLU A 9 12.38 -3.33 14.82
CA GLU A 9 12.91 -3.95 13.59
C GLU A 9 11.95 -5.04 13.05
N PRO A 10 11.46 -6.02 13.85
CA PRO A 10 10.49 -6.99 13.36
C PRO A 10 9.14 -6.38 13.00
N MET A 11 8.64 -5.35 13.72
CA MET A 11 7.40 -4.66 13.32
C MET A 11 7.51 -4.06 11.91
N PHE A 12 8.63 -3.41 11.61
CA PHE A 12 8.87 -2.87 10.27
C PHE A 12 8.91 -3.98 9.22
N ILE A 13 9.61 -5.08 9.48
CA ILE A 13 9.68 -6.22 8.55
C ILE A 13 8.27 -6.76 8.26
N PHE A 14 7.46 -7.04 9.28
CA PHE A 14 6.10 -7.53 9.08
C PHE A 14 5.23 -6.54 8.31
N TYR A 15 5.33 -5.25 8.63
CA TYR A 15 4.59 -4.20 7.93
C TYR A 15 4.99 -4.10 6.45
N TYR A 16 6.30 -4.06 6.15
CA TYR A 16 6.82 -4.01 4.79
C TYR A 16 6.43 -5.23 3.98
N THR A 17 6.58 -6.44 4.54
CA THR A 17 6.19 -7.66 3.84
C THR A 17 4.70 -7.66 3.52
N GLY A 18 3.85 -7.24 4.47
CA GLY A 18 2.42 -7.08 4.23
C GLY A 18 2.11 -6.10 3.10
N LEU A 19 2.76 -4.93 3.12
CA LEU A 19 2.56 -3.89 2.11
C LEU A 19 3.01 -4.35 0.72
N LEU A 20 4.16 -5.02 0.61
CA LEU A 20 4.67 -5.54 -0.66
C LEU A 20 3.79 -6.64 -1.24
N LEU A 21 3.21 -7.49 -0.40
CA LEU A 21 2.28 -8.54 -0.84
C LEU A 21 0.92 -7.97 -1.28
N GLN A 22 0.46 -6.89 -0.65
CA GLN A 22 -0.83 -6.28 -0.97
C GLN A 22 -0.84 -5.56 -2.33
N MET A 23 0.27 -4.90 -2.71
CA MET A 23 0.36 -4.12 -3.95
C MET A 23 -0.03 -4.89 -5.22
N PRO A 24 0.57 -6.06 -5.54
CA PRO A 24 0.24 -6.79 -6.76
C PRO A 24 -1.18 -7.34 -6.76
N VAL A 25 -1.71 -7.75 -5.60
CA VAL A 25 -3.07 -8.31 -5.47
C VAL A 25 -4.12 -7.27 -5.87
N ILE A 26 -4.00 -6.04 -5.36
CA ILE A 26 -4.93 -4.97 -5.71
C ILE A 26 -4.77 -4.59 -7.19
N GLN A 27 -3.53 -4.58 -7.73
CA GLN A 27 -3.28 -4.24 -9.13
C GLN A 27 -3.95 -5.22 -10.08
N GLN A 28 -3.77 -6.52 -9.81
CA GLN A 28 -4.38 -7.57 -10.61
C GLN A 28 -5.90 -7.57 -10.50
N TYR A 29 -6.46 -7.36 -9.31
CA TYR A 29 -7.91 -7.30 -9.11
C TYR A 29 -8.55 -6.15 -9.88
N ILE A 30 -8.00 -4.93 -9.78
CA ILE A 30 -8.54 -3.76 -10.50
C ILE A 30 -8.43 -3.97 -12.02
N TYR A 31 -7.31 -4.53 -12.49
CA TYR A 31 -7.14 -4.84 -13.90
C TYR A 31 -8.16 -5.86 -14.39
N SER A 32 -8.34 -6.97 -13.67
CA SER A 32 -9.34 -8.00 -13.99
C SER A 32 -10.76 -7.46 -13.99
N TRP A 33 -11.10 -6.60 -13.02
CA TRP A 33 -12.41 -5.96 -12.94
C TRP A 33 -12.70 -5.08 -14.17
N TYR A 34 -11.75 -4.23 -14.56
CA TYR A 34 -11.90 -3.41 -15.77
C TYR A 34 -11.88 -4.25 -17.06
N SER A 35 -11.08 -5.31 -17.12
CA SER A 35 -11.08 -6.24 -18.26
C SER A 35 -12.45 -6.89 -18.46
N LYS A 36 -13.11 -7.35 -17.38
CA LYS A 36 -14.49 -7.87 -17.44
C LYS A 36 -15.49 -6.81 -17.90
N GLU A 37 -15.42 -5.60 -17.37
CA GLU A 37 -16.33 -4.49 -17.71
C GLU A 37 -16.24 -4.07 -19.19
N TYR A 38 -15.03 -4.06 -19.75
CA TYR A 38 -14.78 -3.66 -21.14
C TYR A 38 -14.81 -4.84 -22.13
N GLY A 39 -15.11 -6.06 -21.68
CA GLY A 39 -15.23 -7.24 -22.54
C GLY A 39 -13.91 -7.73 -23.14
N LEU A 40 -12.77 -7.48 -22.47
CA LEU A 40 -11.50 -8.09 -22.85
C LEU A 40 -11.51 -9.57 -22.44
N GLU A 41 -11.95 -10.44 -23.35
CA GLU A 41 -11.81 -11.89 -23.19
C GLU A 41 -10.37 -12.32 -23.49
N TYR A 42 -9.62 -12.63 -22.43
CA TYR A 42 -8.35 -13.33 -22.57
C TYR A 42 -8.62 -14.79 -22.94
N HIS A 43 -8.58 -15.11 -24.24
CA HIS A 43 -8.52 -16.49 -24.69
C HIS A 43 -7.17 -17.09 -24.31
N TYR A 44 -7.13 -17.84 -23.20
CA TYR A 44 -6.00 -18.70 -22.88
C TYR A 44 -6.05 -19.93 -23.78
N ASP A 45 -5.42 -19.85 -24.94
CA ASP A 45 -5.19 -21.03 -25.78
C ASP A 45 -4.16 -21.93 -25.09
N THR A 46 -4.65 -22.89 -24.30
CA THR A 46 -3.82 -23.89 -23.62
C THR A 46 -3.18 -24.91 -24.57
N GLN A 47 -3.42 -24.82 -25.88
CA GLN A 47 -2.97 -25.81 -26.86
C GLN A 47 -1.81 -25.32 -27.74
N SER A 48 -1.51 -24.02 -27.78
CA SER A 48 -0.37 -23.47 -28.53
C SER A 48 0.82 -23.19 -27.60
N ASN A 49 1.76 -24.14 -27.55
CA ASN A 49 3.07 -23.97 -26.89
C ASN A 49 4.02 -23.04 -27.70
N SER A 50 3.46 -22.19 -28.55
CA SER A 50 4.17 -21.28 -29.43
C SER A 50 3.82 -19.86 -29.03
N CYS A 51 4.84 -19.05 -28.71
CA CYS A 51 4.74 -17.59 -28.77
C CYS A 51 4.43 -17.22 -30.23
N HIS A 52 3.18 -17.36 -30.65
CA HIS A 52 2.73 -16.77 -31.87
C HIS A 52 2.71 -15.27 -31.63
N THR A 53 3.52 -14.56 -32.40
CA THR A 53 3.27 -13.17 -32.77
C THR A 53 1.97 -13.14 -33.57
N GLY A 54 0.86 -13.52 -32.92
CA GLY A 54 -0.47 -13.38 -33.45
C GLY A 54 -0.62 -11.93 -33.82
N LYS A 55 -1.14 -11.66 -35.02
CA LYS A 55 -1.57 -10.32 -35.39
C LYS A 55 -2.62 -9.90 -34.37
N TYR A 56 -2.19 -9.25 -33.29
CA TYR A 56 -3.07 -8.56 -32.38
C TYR A 56 -3.90 -7.65 -33.26
N ASN A 57 -5.22 -7.85 -33.27
CA ASN A 57 -6.08 -6.95 -34.01
C ASN A 57 -5.85 -5.56 -33.42
N SER A 58 -5.69 -4.54 -34.28
CA SER A 58 -5.46 -3.16 -33.82
C SER A 58 -6.56 -2.67 -32.88
N SER A 59 -7.76 -3.26 -32.96
CA SER A 59 -8.88 -3.07 -32.05
C SER A 59 -8.64 -3.62 -30.63
N GLU A 60 -8.05 -4.80 -30.49
CA GLU A 60 -7.75 -5.43 -29.18
C GLU A 60 -6.65 -4.67 -28.46
N MET A 61 -5.58 -4.29 -29.17
CA MET A 61 -4.51 -3.46 -28.63
C MET A 61 -5.02 -2.09 -28.18
N ALA A 62 -5.96 -1.49 -28.93
CA ALA A 62 -6.59 -0.23 -28.54
C ALA A 62 -7.46 -0.38 -27.29
N LEU A 63 -8.14 -1.52 -27.14
CA LEU A 63 -8.98 -1.82 -25.98
C LEU A 63 -8.13 -2.07 -24.72
N GLU A 64 -7.06 -2.84 -24.82
CA GLU A 64 -6.09 -3.03 -23.72
C GLU A 64 -5.50 -1.70 -23.25
N LYS A 65 -5.10 -0.84 -24.19
CA LYS A 65 -4.58 0.49 -23.87
C LYS A 65 -5.62 1.36 -23.14
N ASN A 66 -6.89 1.24 -23.51
CA ASN A 66 -7.99 1.95 -22.83
C ASN A 66 -8.16 1.43 -21.39
N VAL A 67 -8.21 0.10 -21.21
CA VAL A 67 -8.30 -0.52 -19.87
C VAL A 67 -7.12 -0.13 -19.01
N GLN A 68 -5.90 -0.22 -19.52
CA GLN A 68 -4.70 0.22 -18.80
C GLN A 68 -4.80 1.71 -18.41
N SER A 69 -5.28 2.58 -19.31
CA SER A 69 -5.48 3.99 -18.99
C SER A 69 -6.49 4.21 -17.85
N LYS A 70 -7.59 3.44 -17.82
CA LYS A 70 -8.60 3.49 -16.74
C LYS A 70 -8.04 3.00 -15.42
N VAL A 71 -7.32 1.88 -15.42
CA VAL A 71 -6.63 1.33 -14.25
C VAL A 71 -5.64 2.35 -13.68
N SER A 72 -4.80 2.96 -14.53
CA SER A 72 -3.86 3.99 -14.10
C SER A 72 -4.55 5.21 -13.48
N ARG A 73 -5.67 5.68 -14.06
CA ARG A 73 -6.45 6.79 -13.48
C ARG A 73 -7.07 6.43 -12.13
N PHE A 74 -7.56 5.20 -11.99
CA PHE A 74 -8.09 4.72 -10.72
C PHE A 74 -6.99 4.71 -9.64
N TYR A 75 -5.82 4.18 -9.97
CA TYR A 75 -4.64 4.19 -9.10
C TYR A 75 -4.18 5.59 -8.71
N ALA A 76 -4.15 6.52 -9.67
CA ALA A 76 -3.84 7.91 -9.38
C ALA A 76 -4.84 8.49 -8.38
N GLY A 77 -6.13 8.24 -8.57
CA GLY A 77 -7.15 8.62 -7.59
C GLY A 77 -6.91 7.98 -6.22
N LEU A 78 -6.51 6.72 -6.18
CA LEU A 78 -6.30 5.97 -4.93
C LEU A 78 -5.14 6.59 -4.14
N ALA A 79 -4.03 6.84 -4.83
CA ALA A 79 -2.87 7.50 -4.27
C ALA A 79 -3.22 8.90 -3.75
N LEU A 80 -4.04 9.68 -4.45
CA LEU A 80 -4.48 11.00 -3.97
C LEU A 80 -5.37 10.86 -2.71
N CYS A 81 -6.33 9.94 -2.72
CA CYS A 81 -7.22 9.70 -1.58
C CYS A 81 -6.48 9.23 -0.32
N GLN A 82 -5.34 8.55 -0.48
CA GLN A 82 -4.50 8.11 0.63
C GLN A 82 -3.50 9.20 1.05
N ASN A 83 -2.81 9.82 0.11
CA ASN A 83 -1.72 10.76 0.40
C ASN A 83 -2.20 12.10 0.96
N ILE A 84 -3.35 12.60 0.51
CA ILE A 84 -3.91 13.87 1.02
C ILE A 84 -4.19 13.78 2.54
N PRO A 85 -4.99 12.82 3.05
CA PRO A 85 -5.19 12.68 4.48
C PRO A 85 -3.91 12.27 5.22
N CYS A 86 -3.02 11.51 4.59
CA CYS A 86 -1.72 11.15 5.14
C CYS A 86 -0.87 12.39 5.47
N ILE A 87 -0.73 13.34 4.54
CA ILE A 87 0.02 14.57 4.78
C ILE A 87 -0.57 15.34 5.96
N ILE A 88 -1.90 15.52 5.98
CA ILE A 88 -2.59 16.25 7.04
C ILE A 88 -2.35 15.58 8.39
N THR A 89 -2.54 14.26 8.47
CA THR A 89 -2.41 13.51 9.73
C THR A 89 -0.97 13.41 10.20
N LEU A 90 0.02 13.29 9.31
CA LEU A 90 1.43 13.33 9.69
C LEU A 90 1.84 14.67 10.32
N LEU A 91 1.33 15.81 9.83
CA LEU A 91 1.60 17.10 10.46
C LEU A 91 1.14 17.11 11.93
N PHE A 92 -0.05 16.57 12.21
CA PHE A 92 -0.55 16.45 13.58
C PHE A 92 0.19 15.39 14.38
N TYR A 93 0.52 14.25 13.78
CA TYR A 93 1.19 13.15 14.46
C TYR A 93 2.63 13.53 14.84
N GLY A 94 3.27 14.40 14.07
CA GLY A 94 4.59 14.95 14.42
C GLY A 94 4.57 15.65 15.77
N SER A 95 3.65 16.60 15.98
CA SER A 95 3.53 17.31 17.26
C SER A 95 2.97 16.42 18.38
N LEU A 96 2.03 15.53 18.07
CA LEU A 96 1.42 14.63 19.04
C LEU A 96 2.42 13.57 19.55
N SER A 97 3.36 13.15 18.69
CA SER A 97 4.42 12.18 19.01
C SER A 97 5.30 12.64 20.15
N ASP A 98 5.55 13.95 20.25
CA ASP A 98 6.40 14.52 21.28
C ASP A 98 5.70 14.60 22.64
N ILE A 99 4.35 14.58 22.67
CA ILE A 99 3.54 14.69 23.89
C ILE A 99 3.11 13.30 24.42
N VAL A 100 2.53 12.48 23.54
CA VAL A 100 1.92 11.18 23.90
C VAL A 100 2.96 10.04 23.85
N GLY A 101 4.14 10.31 23.30
CA GLY A 101 5.20 9.35 23.06
C GLY A 101 5.05 8.64 21.71
N ARG A 102 6.12 7.95 21.29
CA ARG A 102 6.25 7.48 19.89
C ARG A 102 5.58 6.14 19.60
N LYS A 103 5.27 5.34 20.63
CA LYS A 103 4.68 3.99 20.47
C LYS A 103 3.20 3.98 20.07
N PRO A 104 2.32 4.82 20.67
CA PRO A 104 0.90 4.81 20.31
C PRO A 104 0.67 5.14 18.84
N ILE A 105 1.46 6.04 18.27
CA ILE A 105 1.40 6.39 16.86
C ILE A 105 1.71 5.18 15.98
N MET A 106 2.77 4.43 16.27
CA MET A 106 3.09 3.20 15.54
C MET A 106 1.93 2.19 15.57
N VAL A 107 1.28 2.02 16.73
CA VAL A 107 0.15 1.09 16.87
C VAL A 107 -1.05 1.56 16.05
N VAL A 108 -1.37 2.85 16.10
CA VAL A 108 -2.48 3.43 15.33
C VAL A 108 -2.25 3.29 13.83
N THR A 109 -1.05 3.62 13.34
CA THR A 109 -0.70 3.45 11.93
C THR A 109 -0.84 1.99 11.48
N THR A 110 -0.30 1.05 12.26
CA THR A 110 -0.40 -0.39 11.93
C THR A 110 -1.86 -0.88 11.94
N ALA A 111 -2.67 -0.40 12.89
CA ALA A 111 -4.08 -0.78 13.01
C ALA A 111 -4.90 -0.28 11.80
N MET A 112 -4.71 0.97 11.38
CA MET A 112 -5.40 1.53 10.22
C MET A 112 -5.03 0.82 8.91
N SER A 113 -3.75 0.49 8.72
CA SER A 113 -3.31 -0.30 7.55
C SER A 113 -3.87 -1.72 7.56
N THR A 114 -4.03 -2.32 8.74
CA THR A 114 -4.68 -3.63 8.88
C THR A 114 -6.17 -3.55 8.49
N ILE A 115 -6.86 -2.48 8.88
CA ILE A 115 -8.24 -2.23 8.46
C ILE A 115 -8.33 -2.10 6.94
N TYR A 116 -7.41 -1.37 6.30
CA TYR A 116 -7.36 -1.26 4.85
C TYR A 116 -7.15 -2.62 4.17
N LEU A 117 -6.26 -3.45 4.71
CA LEU A 117 -6.04 -4.81 4.21
C LEU A 117 -7.32 -5.65 4.31
N ILE A 118 -8.01 -5.63 5.46
CA ILE A 118 -9.28 -6.34 5.67
C ILE A 118 -10.35 -5.88 4.67
N ILE A 119 -10.53 -4.57 4.50
CA ILE A 119 -11.50 -4.01 3.55
C ILE A 119 -11.16 -4.45 2.12
N SER A 120 -9.88 -4.40 1.75
CA SER A 120 -9.40 -4.82 0.44
C SER A 120 -9.65 -6.32 0.20
N SER A 121 -9.33 -7.17 1.18
CA SER A 121 -9.58 -8.61 1.10
C SER A 121 -11.07 -8.96 1.00
N ILE A 122 -11.93 -8.29 1.77
CA ILE A 122 -13.39 -8.47 1.67
C ILE A 122 -13.89 -8.04 0.28
N THR A 123 -13.37 -6.93 -0.24
CA THR A 123 -13.75 -6.42 -1.56
C THR A 123 -13.41 -7.42 -2.66
N VAL A 124 -12.23 -8.04 -2.59
CA VAL A 124 -11.79 -9.06 -3.55
C VAL A 124 -12.61 -10.34 -3.40
N TRP A 125 -12.83 -10.81 -2.17
CA TRP A 125 -13.51 -12.10 -1.93
C TRP A 125 -14.99 -12.09 -2.31
N LEU A 126 -15.67 -10.95 -2.11
CA LEU A 126 -17.09 -10.77 -2.45
C LEU A 126 -17.30 -10.18 -3.87
N GLU A 127 -16.24 -10.01 -4.66
CA GLU A 127 -16.26 -9.32 -5.96
C GLU A 127 -16.99 -7.96 -5.92
N LEU A 128 -16.83 -7.22 -4.82
CA LEU A 128 -17.51 -5.94 -4.61
C LEU A 128 -16.96 -4.86 -5.54
N ASN A 129 -17.74 -3.78 -5.66
CA ASN A 129 -17.35 -2.61 -6.44
C ASN A 129 -15.99 -2.06 -5.98
N ILE A 130 -15.08 -1.83 -6.93
CA ILE A 130 -13.74 -1.28 -6.68
C ILE A 130 -13.74 0.02 -5.86
N LYS A 131 -14.85 0.77 -5.83
CA LYS A 131 -15.01 1.98 -5.02
C LYS A 131 -14.78 1.76 -3.51
N PHE A 132 -15.02 0.56 -2.97
CA PHE A 132 -14.77 0.28 -1.55
C PHE A 132 -13.28 0.37 -1.17
N ILE A 133 -12.38 0.16 -2.14
CA ILE A 133 -10.93 0.27 -1.93
C ILE A 133 -10.54 1.73 -1.60
N TYR A 134 -11.25 2.73 -2.15
CA TYR A 134 -11.04 4.14 -1.81
C TYR A 134 -11.31 4.44 -0.33
N ILE A 135 -12.37 3.83 0.22
CA ILE A 135 -12.75 4.03 1.63
C ILE A 135 -11.64 3.51 2.53
N GLY A 136 -11.14 2.30 2.24
CA GLY A 136 -10.03 1.74 2.99
C GLY A 136 -8.74 2.55 2.86
N ALA A 137 -8.42 3.04 1.65
CA ALA A 137 -7.25 3.89 1.42
C ALA A 137 -7.33 5.23 2.15
N PHE A 138 -8.54 5.80 2.30
CA PHE A 138 -8.77 7.01 3.08
C PHE A 138 -8.49 6.77 4.57
N PHE A 139 -9.00 5.66 5.14
CA PHE A 139 -8.72 5.30 6.53
C PHE A 139 -7.23 5.01 6.79
N ASP A 140 -6.55 4.32 5.87
CA ASP A 140 -5.11 4.11 5.96
C ASP A 140 -4.33 5.44 5.94
N GLY A 141 -4.72 6.35 5.05
CA GLY A 141 -4.16 7.70 4.99
C GLY A 141 -4.38 8.47 6.28
N LEU A 142 -5.55 8.39 6.91
CA LEU A 142 -5.79 9.02 8.23
C LEU A 142 -4.93 8.44 9.37
N GLY A 143 -4.48 7.18 9.24
CA GLY A 143 -3.55 6.56 10.18
C GLY A 143 -2.09 6.98 9.99
N GLY A 144 -1.78 7.82 8.99
CA GLY A 144 -0.43 8.21 8.60
C GLY A 144 0.28 7.22 7.67
N SER A 145 -0.32 6.06 7.40
CA SER A 145 0.20 5.03 6.47
C SER A 145 1.71 4.74 6.63
N TYR A 146 2.36 4.28 5.57
CA TYR A 146 3.79 4.00 5.54
C TYR A 146 4.68 5.17 6.04
N PRO A 147 4.46 6.44 5.62
CA PRO A 147 5.29 7.55 6.09
C PRO A 147 5.20 7.79 7.60
N GLY A 148 4.04 7.59 8.21
CA GLY A 148 3.84 7.74 9.66
C GLY A 148 4.62 6.70 10.48
N LEU A 149 4.69 5.47 9.96
CA LEU A 149 5.48 4.40 10.56
C LEU A 149 6.99 4.70 10.49
N VAL A 150 7.48 5.16 9.33
CA VAL A 150 8.88 5.59 9.17
C VAL A 150 9.21 6.78 10.07
N MET A 151 8.36 7.79 10.12
CA MET A 151 8.54 8.98 10.97
C MET A 151 8.65 8.58 12.45
N SER A 152 7.67 7.84 12.97
CA SER A 152 7.64 7.45 14.38
C SER A 152 8.78 6.47 14.75
N GLY A 153 9.12 5.52 13.86
CA GLY A 153 10.19 4.55 14.10
C GLY A 153 11.59 5.16 14.05
N THR A 154 11.88 6.02 13.07
CA THR A 154 13.18 6.72 12.99
C THR A 154 13.37 7.68 14.17
N ALA A 155 12.31 8.39 14.54
CA ALA A 155 12.28 9.22 15.73
C ALA A 155 12.54 8.37 16.99
N TYR A 156 11.80 7.28 17.20
CA TYR A 156 12.02 6.42 18.37
C TYR A 156 13.42 5.82 18.43
N LEU A 157 14.01 5.47 17.28
CA LEU A 157 15.38 4.98 17.21
C LEU A 157 16.40 6.07 17.59
N ALA A 158 16.13 7.32 17.21
CA ALA A 158 16.96 8.47 17.55
C ALA A 158 17.02 8.70 19.06
N ASP A 159 15.89 8.58 19.77
CA ASP A 159 15.86 8.75 21.23
C ASP A 159 16.64 7.64 21.97
N LEU A 160 16.72 6.45 21.38
CA LEU A 160 17.38 5.28 21.99
C LEU A 160 18.87 5.13 21.65
N THR A 161 19.38 5.87 20.68
CA THR A 161 20.69 5.62 20.10
C THR A 161 21.64 6.78 20.35
N LYS A 162 22.84 6.47 20.89
CA LYS A 162 23.92 7.46 21.00
C LYS A 162 24.30 7.98 19.61
N LYS A 163 24.59 9.28 19.50
CA LYS A 163 24.86 10.00 18.24
C LYS A 163 25.82 9.26 17.31
N ASP A 164 26.89 8.66 17.84
CA ASP A 164 27.93 7.96 17.06
C ASP A 164 27.44 6.71 16.31
N LYS A 165 26.32 6.11 16.72
CA LYS A 165 25.74 4.90 16.10
C LYS A 165 24.38 5.15 15.46
N LEU A 166 23.94 6.41 15.42
CA LEU A 166 22.60 6.78 14.97
C LEU A 166 22.44 6.57 13.46
N SER A 167 23.36 7.11 12.65
CA SER A 167 23.34 6.98 11.19
C SER A 167 23.34 5.53 10.73
N LEU A 168 24.21 4.69 11.30
CA LEU A 168 24.28 3.25 11.01
C LEU A 168 23.02 2.48 11.41
N ARG A 169 22.28 2.93 12.44
CA ARG A 169 21.05 2.28 12.87
C ARG A 169 19.84 2.75 12.05
N LEU A 170 19.77 4.03 11.71
CA LEU A 170 18.72 4.55 10.82
C LEU A 170 18.79 3.88 9.44
N GLY A 171 20.00 3.68 8.90
CA GLY A 171 20.20 2.99 7.62
C GLY A 171 19.85 1.50 7.61
N LYS A 172 19.50 0.88 8.75
CA LYS A 172 18.96 -0.50 8.78
C LYS A 172 17.44 -0.55 8.77
N LEU A 173 16.80 0.59 9.04
CA LEU A 173 15.35 0.71 9.18
C LEU A 173 14.68 1.24 7.90
N LEU A 174 15.46 1.95 7.07
CA LEU A 174 15.13 2.38 5.70
C LEU A 174 15.59 1.33 4.70
#